data_AF-A0A966U4J1-F1
#
_entry.id   AF-A0A966U4J1-F1
#
_cell.length_a   1.000
_cell.length_b   1.000
_cell.length_c   1.000
_cell.angle_alpha   90.00
_cell.angle_beta   90.00
_cell.angle_gamma   90.00
#
_symmetry.space_group_name_H-M   'P 1'
#
loop_
_entity.id
_entity.type
_entity.pdbx_description
1 polymer ?
#
loop_
_entity_poly.entity_id
_entity_poly.type
_entity_poly.pdbx_seq_one_letter_code
_entity_poly.pdbx_strand_id
1 'polypeptide(L)'
;FRKAAKDKDDALFRKIDKELNDLTVIAARNEFAAAAMSPLHGMSRRFWFGNFHHFAGVTEMANLHGVLAAAIAKGSESEAGKALDQLIDCVEALTRKTFSTPD
;
A
#
# COMPACT_ATOMS: atom_id res chain seq x y z
N PHE A 1 6.49 6.99 -6.34
CA PHE A 1 5.49 7.42 -5.35
C PHE A 1 5.33 8.93 -5.29
N ARG A 2 6.38 9.71 -4.99
CA ARG A 2 6.32 11.19 -4.93
C ARG A 2 5.64 11.86 -6.13
N LYS A 3 5.95 11.42 -7.37
CA LYS A 3 5.30 11.93 -8.58
C LYS A 3 3.80 11.62 -8.60
N ALA A 4 3.41 10.37 -8.35
CA ALA A 4 2.00 9.95 -8.28
C ALA A 4 1.23 10.75 -7.22
N ALA A 5 1.84 11.03 -6.07
CA ALA A 5 1.23 11.84 -5.02
C ALA A 5 1.01 13.30 -5.45
N LYS A 6 2.04 13.92 -6.05
CA LYS A 6 2.01 15.31 -6.53
C LYS A 6 0.97 15.50 -7.64
N ASP A 7 0.96 14.58 -8.61
CA ASP A 7 0.14 14.69 -9.81
C ASP A 7 -1.26 14.08 -9.62
N LYS A 8 -1.53 13.48 -8.45
CA LYS A 8 -2.74 12.69 -8.14
C LYS A 8 -2.98 11.59 -9.18
N ASP A 9 -1.89 11.02 -9.70
CA ASP A 9 -1.91 10.04 -10.78
C ASP A 9 -2.16 8.63 -10.23
N ASP A 10 -3.43 8.26 -10.24
CA ASP A 10 -3.94 6.97 -9.78
C ASP A 10 -3.40 5.79 -10.60
N ALA A 11 -3.25 5.96 -11.92
CA ALA A 11 -2.72 4.93 -12.80
C ALA A 11 -1.24 4.67 -12.51
N LEU A 12 -0.46 5.75 -12.33
CA LEU A 12 0.95 5.63 -11.92
C LEU A 12 1.06 5.01 -10.53
N PHE A 13 0.24 5.42 -9.57
CA PHE A 13 0.24 4.86 -8.21
C PHE A 13 0.03 3.34 -8.23
N ARG A 14 -1.02 2.85 -8.91
CA ARG A 14 -1.28 1.41 -9.00
C ARG A 14 -0.13 0.63 -9.64
N LYS A 15 0.47 1.18 -10.69
CA LYS A 15 1.60 0.53 -11.38
C LYS A 15 2.77 0.33 -10.42
N ILE A 16 3.19 1.39 -9.74
CA ILE A 16 4.37 1.37 -8.88
C ILE A 16 4.11 0.70 -7.52
N ASP A 17 2.86 0.70 -7.03
CA ASP A 17 2.47 -0.08 -5.85
C ASP A 17 2.59 -1.58 -6.13
N LYS A 18 2.07 -2.04 -7.28
CA LYS A 18 2.28 -3.44 -7.70
C LYS A 18 3.77 -3.77 -7.81
N GLU A 19 4.55 -2.91 -8.45
CA GLU A 19 6.00 -3.12 -8.62
C GLU A 19 6.73 -3.22 -7.27
N LEU A 20 6.41 -2.33 -6.31
CA LEU A 20 6.96 -2.40 -4.96
C LEU A 20 6.61 -3.72 -4.28
N ASN A 21 5.33 -4.11 -4.30
CA ASN A 21 4.85 -5.34 -3.67
C ASN A 21 5.47 -6.61 -4.29
N ASP A 22 5.69 -6.62 -5.60
CA ASP A 22 6.37 -7.73 -6.28
C ASP A 22 7.86 -7.79 -5.86
N LEU A 23 8.53 -6.63 -5.79
CA LEU A 23 9.93 -6.54 -5.36
C LEU A 23 10.13 -6.96 -3.89
N THR A 24 9.22 -6.61 -2.98
CA THR A 24 9.32 -7.02 -1.56
C THR A 24 9.17 -8.52 -1.41
N VAL A 25 8.28 -9.17 -2.17
CA VAL A 25 8.13 -10.63 -2.20
C VAL A 25 9.41 -11.31 -2.69
N ILE A 26 10.02 -10.79 -3.77
CA ILE A 26 11.30 -11.31 -4.29
C ILE A 26 12.43 -11.12 -3.27
N ALA A 27 12.52 -9.93 -2.67
CA ALA A 27 13.57 -9.58 -1.73
C ALA A 27 13.49 -10.39 -0.42
N ALA A 28 12.29 -10.76 0.02
CA ALA A 28 12.08 -11.56 1.22
C ALA A 28 12.72 -12.96 1.14
N ARG A 29 12.96 -13.49 -0.07
CA ARG A 29 13.57 -14.82 -0.30
C ARG A 29 12.94 -15.93 0.54
N ASN A 30 11.63 -15.83 0.76
CA ASN A 30 10.86 -16.74 1.60
C ASN A 30 9.61 -17.19 0.83
N GLU A 31 9.61 -18.45 0.41
CA GLU A 31 8.52 -19.03 -0.39
C GLU A 31 7.20 -19.13 0.37
N PHE A 32 7.25 -19.32 1.69
CA PHE A 32 6.05 -19.35 2.53
C PHE A 32 5.42 -17.96 2.65
N ALA A 33 6.24 -16.92 2.86
CA ALA A 33 5.77 -15.55 2.85
C ALA A 33 5.20 -15.16 1.48
N ALA A 34 5.89 -15.52 0.38
CA ALA A 34 5.40 -15.28 -0.97
C ALA A 34 4.03 -15.95 -1.23
N ALA A 35 3.88 -17.22 -0.83
CA ALA A 35 2.63 -17.96 -0.95
C ALA A 35 1.49 -17.31 -0.15
N ALA A 36 1.77 -16.85 1.06
CA ALA A 36 0.79 -16.15 1.90
C ALA A 36 0.39 -14.77 1.35
N MET A 37 1.33 -14.02 0.77
CA MET A 37 1.08 -12.66 0.27
C MET A 37 0.25 -12.63 -1.03
N SER A 38 0.33 -13.67 -1.87
CA SER A 38 -0.40 -13.74 -3.14
C SER A 38 -1.92 -13.50 -3.00
N PRO A 39 -2.66 -14.26 -2.17
CA PRO A 39 -4.09 -14.02 -1.97
C PRO A 39 -4.38 -12.69 -1.27
N LEU A 40 -3.54 -12.25 -0.32
CA LEU A 40 -3.71 -11.00 0.41
C LEU A 40 -3.64 -9.78 -0.53
N HIS A 41 -2.63 -9.72 -1.41
CA HIS A 41 -2.50 -8.65 -2.41
C HIS A 41 -3.68 -8.62 -3.39
N GLY A 42 -4.18 -9.80 -3.79
CA GLY A 42 -5.35 -9.91 -4.66
C GLY A 42 -6.61 -9.33 -4.02
N MET A 43 -6.90 -9.69 -2.78
CA MET A 43 -8.05 -9.19 -2.03
C MET A 43 -7.96 -7.70 -1.75
N SER A 44 -6.79 -7.22 -1.31
CA SER A 44 -6.55 -5.80 -1.02
C SER A 44 -6.78 -4.92 -2.25
N ARG A 45 -6.26 -5.30 -3.44
CA ARG A 45 -6.52 -4.56 -4.68
C ARG A 45 -7.99 -4.55 -5.08
N ARG A 46 -8.71 -5.67 -4.93
CA ARG A 46 -10.15 -5.73 -5.20
C ARG A 46 -10.93 -4.82 -4.25
N PHE A 47 -10.55 -4.81 -2.97
CA PHE A 47 -11.12 -3.91 -1.98
C PHE A 47 -10.89 -2.44 -2.34
N TRP A 48 -9.68 -2.10 -2.78
CA TRP A 48 -9.33 -0.76 -3.26
C TRP A 48 -10.22 -0.32 -4.42
N PHE A 49 -10.33 -1.12 -5.49
CA PHE A 49 -11.17 -0.76 -6.64
C PHE A 49 -12.66 -0.62 -6.29
N GLY A 50 -13.18 -1.43 -5.36
CA GLY A 50 -14.59 -1.40 -4.99
C GLY A 50 -14.99 -0.26 -4.05
N ASN A 51 -14.08 0.18 -3.18
CA ASN A 51 -14.45 1.05 -2.05
C ASN A 51 -13.70 2.38 -2.06
N PHE A 52 -12.44 2.39 -2.48
CA PHE A 52 -11.55 3.52 -2.18
C PHE A 52 -11.72 4.73 -3.10
N HIS A 53 -12.37 4.61 -4.27
CA HIS A 53 -12.71 5.74 -5.13
C HIS A 53 -13.51 6.85 -4.40
N HIS A 54 -14.16 6.51 -3.28
CA HIS A 54 -14.98 7.43 -2.49
C HIS A 54 -14.32 7.96 -1.21
N PHE A 55 -13.28 7.30 -0.68
CA PHE A 55 -12.84 7.50 0.71
C PHE A 55 -11.37 7.87 0.92
N ALA A 56 -10.47 7.65 -0.04
CA ALA A 56 -9.08 8.09 0.11
C ALA A 56 -8.48 8.68 -1.16
N GLY A 57 -7.67 9.72 -0.96
CA GLY A 57 -6.91 10.32 -2.04
C GLY A 57 -5.65 9.52 -2.34
N VAL A 58 -5.39 9.30 -3.63
CA VAL A 58 -4.12 8.74 -4.16
C VAL A 58 -2.90 9.40 -3.53
N THR A 59 -2.96 10.70 -3.21
CA THR A 59 -1.86 11.44 -2.57
C THR A 59 -1.43 10.86 -1.22
N GLU A 60 -2.37 10.53 -0.33
CA GLU A 60 -2.05 10.04 1.02
C GLU A 60 -1.36 8.67 0.95
N MET A 61 -1.99 7.72 0.23
CA MET A 61 -1.44 6.38 0.06
C MET A 61 -0.12 6.41 -0.69
N ALA A 62 0.01 7.20 -1.75
CA ALA A 62 1.28 7.33 -2.46
C ALA A 62 2.39 7.89 -1.55
N ASN A 63 2.09 8.80 -0.62
CA ASN A 63 3.09 9.28 0.34
C ASN A 63 3.51 8.17 1.32
N LEU A 64 2.56 7.45 1.93
CA LEU A 64 2.85 6.36 2.86
C LEU A 64 3.69 5.25 2.21
N HIS A 65 3.29 4.77 1.03
CA HIS A 65 4.09 3.81 0.27
C HIS A 65 5.47 4.37 -0.13
N GLY A 66 5.56 5.67 -0.40
CA GLY A 66 6.84 6.34 -0.68
C GLY A 66 7.80 6.33 0.51
N VAL A 67 7.29 6.52 1.73
CA VAL A 67 8.08 6.42 2.97
C VAL A 67 8.54 4.98 3.19
N LEU A 68 7.64 4.00 3.08
CA LEU A 68 7.96 2.59 3.21
C LEU A 68 9.03 2.15 2.20
N ALA A 69 8.84 2.46 0.92
CA ALA A 69 9.80 2.13 -0.13
C ALA A 69 11.20 2.74 0.12
N ALA A 70 11.26 3.98 0.62
CA ALA A 70 12.51 4.63 0.96
C ALA A 70 13.20 3.97 2.17
N ALA A 71 12.45 3.58 3.19
CA ALA A 71 12.98 2.88 4.36
C ALA A 71 13.54 1.50 3.99
N ILE A 72 12.82 0.74 3.16
CA ILE A 72 13.28 -0.54 2.62
C ILE A 72 14.57 -0.36 1.81
N ALA A 73 14.62 0.66 0.93
CA ALA A 73 15.80 0.92 0.09
C ALA A 73 17.06 1.27 0.91
N LYS A 74 16.90 1.85 2.10
CA LYS A 74 18.01 2.11 3.04
C LYS A 74 18.45 0.86 3.80
N GLY A 75 17.68 -0.24 3.76
CA GLY A 75 17.91 -1.43 4.57
C GLY A 75 17.65 -1.23 6.07
N SER A 76 16.86 -0.21 6.45
CA SER A 76 16.54 0.06 7.85
C SER A 76 15.26 -0.66 8.27
N GLU A 77 15.39 -1.81 8.93
CA GLU A 77 14.26 -2.61 9.43
C GLU A 77 13.34 -1.78 10.34
N SER A 78 13.91 -1.00 11.26
CA SER A 78 13.12 -0.20 12.20
C SER A 78 12.33 0.91 11.50
N GLU A 79 12.92 1.59 10.51
CA GLU A 79 12.20 2.60 9.72
C GLU A 79 11.12 1.95 8.85
N ALA A 80 11.42 0.80 8.25
CA ALA A 80 10.49 0.08 7.39
C ALA A 80 9.29 -0.45 8.19
N GLY A 81 9.52 -1.00 9.38
CA GLY A 81 8.46 -1.44 10.30
C GLY A 81 7.52 -0.30 10.68
N LYS A 82 8.07 0.83 11.15
CA LYS A 82 7.25 2.01 11.51
C LYS A 82 6.45 2.54 10.32
N ALA A 83 7.05 2.60 9.14
CA ALA A 83 6.37 3.05 7.94
C ALA A 83 5.27 2.08 7.49
N LEU A 84 5.49 0.78 7.67
CA LEU A 84 4.49 -0.25 7.40
C LEU A 84 3.33 -0.15 8.40
N ASP A 85 3.59 0.01 9.69
CA ASP A 85 2.55 0.19 10.71
C ASP A 85 1.65 1.36 10.36
N GLN A 86 2.23 2.52 10.03
CA GLN A 86 1.47 3.71 9.61
C GLN A 86 0.63 3.46 8.35
N LEU A 87 1.16 2.70 7.38
CA LEU A 87 0.43 2.34 6.17
C LEU A 87 -0.77 1.44 6.52
N ILE A 88 -0.58 0.43 7.36
CA ILE A 88 -1.63 -0.50 7.75
C ILE A 88 -2.70 0.19 8.61
N ASP A 89 -2.32 1.07 9.54
CA ASP A 89 -3.25 1.88 10.33
C ASP A 89 -4.15 2.75 9.42
N CYS A 90 -3.58 3.35 8.38
CA CYS A 90 -4.31 4.13 7.39
C CYS A 90 -5.31 3.26 6.62
N VAL A 91 -4.86 2.09 6.13
CA VAL A 91 -5.72 1.12 5.42
C VAL A 91 -6.85 0.63 6.32
N GLU A 92 -6.57 0.32 7.59
CA GLU A 92 -7.58 -0.10 8.56
C GLU A 92 -8.60 1.01 8.81
N ALA A 93 -8.16 2.23 9.08
CA ALA A 93 -9.04 3.36 9.33
C ALA A 93 -9.97 3.65 8.14
N LEU A 94 -9.45 3.56 6.90
CA LEU A 94 -10.23 3.75 5.69
C LEU A 94 -11.20 2.61 5.45
N THR A 95 -10.79 1.38 5.75
CA THR A 95 -11.68 0.21 5.74
C THR A 95 -12.81 0.35 6.75
N ARG A 96 -12.55 0.83 7.97
CA ARG A 96 -13.60 1.07 8.97
C ARG A 96 -14.63 2.10 8.52
N LYS A 97 -14.19 3.15 7.81
CA LYS A 97 -15.09 4.18 7.28
C LYS A 97 -16.11 3.63 6.28
N THR A 98 -15.78 2.57 5.53
CA THR A 98 -16.74 1.98 4.58
C THR A 98 -17.98 1.42 5.28
N PHE A 99 -17.89 1.06 6.55
CA PHE A 99 -19.02 0.58 7.36
C PHE A 99 -19.81 1.69 8.08
N SER A 100 -19.31 2.92 8.08
CA SER A 100 -19.89 4.05 8.84
C SER A 100 -20.60 5.08 7.95
N THR A 101 -20.63 4.88 6.65
CA THR A 101 -21.37 5.75 5.71
C THR A 101 -22.85 5.34 5.76
N PRO A 102 -23.79 6.24 6.15
CA PRO A 102 -25.22 5.95 6.03
C PRO A 102 -25.60 5.89 4.55
N ASP A 103 -26.58 5.04 4.22
CA ASP A 103 -27.21 4.94 2.89
C ASP A 103 -27.72 6.30 2.38
#